data_AF-A0A374C939-F1
#
_entry.id   AF-A0A374C939-F1
#
_cell.length_a   1.000
_cell.length_b   1.000
_cell.length_c   1.000
_cell.angle_alpha   90.00
_cell.angle_beta   90.00
_cell.angle_gamma   90.00
#
_symmetry.space_group_name_H-M   'P 1'
#
loop_
_entity.id
_entity.type
_entity.pdbx_description
1 polymer ?
#
loop_
_entity_poly.entity_id
_entity_poly.type
_entity_poly.pdbx_seq_one_letter_code
_entity_poly.pdbx_strand_id
1 'polypeptide(L)'
;MPRKKTTRRGNTRARRRSSSFLPRFLRSYPRWAWWIGGLLIVFLYIWAFYYFFVSPTGFRWRALYGDVEYPEGYEIHGIDISHYQGTIDWEQLKNAMIKGCPVRFIIIKGTEGSSRLDDNFRENFNQARDYGFIRGVYHFWSNKSSARDQAYFFLEKIHLTDGDLPPVLDIEHKPADKSVEDFQRDVLTWLHIVEDKYHAKPIIYTYYKFKEKYLSAPVFDDYPYWIAHYYVDKVQYKGKWKFWQHTDAGKLPGIKGYVDFNIYNGSYYDLRKLCIGSKGESLFGDDEYEEEYEEEYEEE
;
A
#
# COMPACT_ATOMS: atom_id res chain seq x y z
N MET A 1 -78.16 -69.93 -43.46
CA MET A 1 -77.42 -69.17 -44.52
C MET A 1 -77.90 -67.72 -44.47
N PRO A 2 -77.09 -66.68 -44.73
CA PRO A 2 -75.81 -66.68 -45.44
C PRO A 2 -74.60 -66.11 -44.66
N ARG A 3 -73.41 -66.49 -45.18
CA ARG A 3 -72.05 -66.07 -44.83
C ARG A 3 -71.77 -64.61 -45.21
N LYS A 4 -70.85 -63.94 -44.50
CA LYS A 4 -69.66 -63.25 -45.06
C LYS A 4 -68.76 -62.76 -43.90
N LYS A 5 -67.61 -63.42 -43.71
CA LYS A 5 -66.25 -63.04 -44.16
C LYS A 5 -65.48 -62.27 -43.08
N THR A 6 -64.69 -63.05 -42.33
CA THR A 6 -63.51 -62.62 -41.58
C THR A 6 -62.44 -62.04 -42.52
N THR A 7 -61.92 -60.86 -42.20
CA THR A 7 -60.67 -60.34 -42.75
C THR A 7 -59.67 -60.02 -41.63
N ARG A 8 -58.45 -60.52 -41.82
CA ARG A 8 -57.31 -60.47 -40.90
C ARG A 8 -56.57 -59.12 -40.96
N ARG A 9 -56.10 -58.69 -39.78
CA ARG A 9 -54.83 -58.00 -39.44
C ARG A 9 -54.31 -56.88 -40.37
N GLY A 10 -54.19 -55.69 -39.76
CA GLY A 10 -53.16 -54.70 -40.06
C GLY A 10 -52.87 -53.88 -38.81
N ASN A 11 -51.95 -54.34 -37.95
CA ASN A 11 -51.55 -53.62 -36.75
C ASN A 11 -50.41 -52.65 -37.12
N THR A 12 -50.76 -51.44 -37.55
CA THR A 12 -49.76 -50.38 -37.82
C THR A 12 -49.45 -49.64 -36.53
N ARG A 13 -48.44 -50.12 -35.80
CA ARG A 13 -47.78 -49.33 -34.74
C ARG A 13 -47.13 -48.10 -35.39
N ALA A 14 -47.78 -46.95 -35.28
CA ALA A 14 -47.16 -45.66 -35.60
C ALA A 14 -45.99 -45.42 -34.64
N ARG A 15 -44.76 -45.62 -35.13
CA ARG A 15 -43.52 -45.24 -34.44
C ARG A 15 -43.51 -43.71 -34.30
N ARG A 16 -43.81 -43.19 -33.12
CA ARG A 16 -43.48 -41.80 -32.73
C ARG A 16 -41.96 -41.63 -32.83
N ARG A 17 -41.51 -40.91 -33.86
CA ARG A 17 -40.13 -40.42 -33.96
C ARG A 17 -39.96 -39.31 -32.92
N SER A 18 -39.29 -39.65 -31.82
CA SER A 18 -38.70 -38.65 -30.91
C SER A 18 -37.66 -37.85 -31.70
N SER A 19 -38.00 -36.62 -32.08
CA SER A 19 -37.05 -35.66 -32.63
C SER A 19 -36.16 -35.16 -31.49
N SER A 20 -35.04 -35.85 -31.24
CA SER A 20 -33.98 -35.32 -30.40
C SER A 20 -33.45 -34.04 -31.04
N PHE A 21 -33.69 -32.90 -30.38
CA PHE A 21 -33.40 -31.54 -30.84
C PHE A 21 -31.89 -31.20 -30.84
N LEU A 22 -31.01 -32.20 -30.88
CA LEU A 22 -29.57 -32.01 -30.89
C LEU A 22 -29.08 -31.91 -32.35
N PRO A 23 -28.35 -30.84 -32.73
CA PRO A 23 -27.88 -30.65 -34.10
C PRO A 23 -27.00 -31.81 -34.58
N ARG A 24 -27.12 -32.17 -35.87
CA ARG A 24 -26.49 -33.37 -36.49
C ARG A 24 -24.97 -33.48 -36.30
N PHE A 25 -24.28 -32.36 -36.11
CA PHE A 25 -22.84 -32.31 -35.85
C PHE A 25 -22.43 -33.06 -34.57
N LEU A 26 -23.35 -33.19 -33.60
CA LEU A 26 -23.10 -33.85 -32.32
C LEU A 26 -23.13 -35.39 -32.36
N ARG A 27 -23.51 -36.01 -33.49
CA ARG A 27 -23.59 -37.48 -33.62
C ARG A 27 -22.34 -38.15 -34.19
N SER A 28 -21.39 -37.39 -34.72
CA SER A 28 -20.23 -37.94 -35.46
C SER A 28 -18.98 -38.16 -34.61
N TYR A 29 -19.02 -37.81 -33.33
CA TYR A 29 -17.87 -37.93 -32.44
C TYR A 29 -18.01 -39.15 -31.51
N PRO A 30 -16.96 -39.97 -31.38
CA PRO A 30 -16.98 -41.10 -30.47
C PRO A 30 -17.15 -40.61 -29.02
N ARG A 31 -17.80 -41.42 -28.17
CA ARG A 31 -18.15 -41.05 -26.79
C ARG A 31 -16.98 -40.52 -25.95
N TRP A 32 -15.76 -40.96 -26.23
CA TRP A 32 -14.55 -40.47 -25.56
C TRP A 32 -14.26 -38.98 -25.86
N ALA A 33 -14.62 -38.48 -27.05
CA ALA A 33 -14.42 -37.08 -27.41
C ALA A 33 -15.35 -36.13 -26.61
N TRP A 34 -16.53 -36.61 -26.21
CA TRP A 34 -17.42 -35.88 -25.31
C TRP A 34 -16.86 -35.79 -23.88
N TRP A 35 -16.25 -36.87 -23.39
CA TRP A 35 -15.56 -36.87 -22.09
C TRP A 35 -14.34 -35.95 -22.09
N ILE A 36 -13.54 -35.97 -23.16
CA ILE A 36 -12.40 -35.05 -23.31
C ILE A 36 -12.87 -33.59 -23.40
N GLY A 37 -13.90 -33.31 -24.20
CA GLY A 37 -14.46 -31.96 -24.31
C GLY A 37 -15.03 -31.46 -22.98
N GLY A 38 -15.74 -32.31 -22.25
CA GLY A 38 -16.23 -32.00 -20.89
C GLY A 38 -15.11 -31.74 -19.90
N LEU A 39 -14.06 -32.58 -19.89
CA LEU A 39 -12.87 -32.38 -19.05
C LEU A 39 -12.13 -31.08 -19.40
N LEU A 40 -12.02 -30.74 -20.68
CA LEU A 40 -11.41 -29.48 -21.13
C LEU A 40 -12.20 -28.27 -20.64
N ILE A 41 -13.54 -28.33 -20.70
CA ILE A 41 -14.40 -27.25 -20.18
C ILE A 41 -14.26 -27.12 -18.66
N VAL A 42 -14.22 -28.24 -17.93
CA VAL A 42 -14.01 -28.22 -16.48
C VAL A 42 -12.62 -27.68 -16.13
N PHE A 43 -11.59 -28.08 -16.85
CA PHE A 43 -10.24 -27.56 -16.67
C PHE A 43 -10.16 -26.06 -16.95
N LEU A 44 -10.74 -25.60 -18.07
CA LEU A 44 -10.83 -24.17 -18.40
C LEU A 44 -11.63 -23.39 -17.36
N TYR A 45 -12.72 -23.96 -16.84
CA TYR A 45 -13.50 -23.37 -15.77
C TYR A 45 -12.69 -23.26 -14.48
N ILE A 46 -12.00 -24.32 -14.05
CA ILE A 46 -11.12 -24.31 -12.86
C ILE A 46 -9.98 -23.31 -13.05
N TRP A 47 -9.35 -23.29 -14.22
CA TRP A 47 -8.28 -22.35 -14.54
C TRP A 47 -8.76 -20.90 -14.52
N ALA A 48 -9.89 -20.60 -15.15
CA ALA A 48 -10.50 -19.27 -15.14
C ALA A 48 -10.94 -18.89 -13.71
N PHE A 49 -11.61 -19.78 -12.99
CA PHE A 49 -12.03 -19.56 -11.61
C PHE A 49 -10.83 -19.27 -10.70
N TYR A 50 -9.77 -20.08 -10.81
CA TYR A 50 -8.53 -19.83 -10.10
C TYR A 50 -7.93 -18.47 -10.46
N TYR A 51 -7.82 -18.15 -11.74
CA TYR A 51 -7.21 -16.91 -12.20
C TYR A 51 -7.97 -15.66 -11.75
N PHE A 52 -9.30 -15.67 -11.87
CA PHE A 52 -10.14 -14.51 -11.57
C PHE A 52 -10.52 -14.36 -10.09
N PHE A 53 -10.64 -15.46 -9.34
CA PHE A 53 -11.15 -15.42 -7.95
C PHE A 53 -10.10 -15.80 -6.91
N VAL A 54 -9.25 -16.79 -7.19
CA VAL A 54 -8.26 -17.29 -6.22
C VAL A 54 -6.93 -16.54 -6.32
N SER A 55 -6.42 -16.28 -7.53
CA SER A 55 -5.12 -15.60 -7.71
C SER A 55 -5.07 -14.20 -7.08
N PRO A 56 -6.11 -13.34 -7.20
CA PRO A 56 -6.08 -12.00 -6.62
C PRO A 56 -6.17 -12.01 -5.09
N THR A 57 -6.80 -13.03 -4.51
CA THR A 57 -6.98 -13.19 -3.05
C THR A 57 -5.87 -14.03 -2.41
N GLY A 58 -5.15 -14.82 -3.21
CA GLY A 58 -4.07 -15.70 -2.78
C GLY A 58 -2.84 -14.95 -2.30
N PHE A 59 -2.60 -13.71 -2.74
CA PHE A 59 -1.45 -12.91 -2.30
C PHE A 59 -1.43 -12.69 -0.78
N ARG A 60 -2.58 -12.35 -0.19
CA ARG A 60 -2.69 -12.21 1.27
C ARG A 60 -2.55 -13.55 2.00
N TRP A 61 -3.04 -14.64 1.41
CA TRP A 61 -2.82 -15.99 1.96
C TRP A 61 -1.34 -16.36 1.95
N ARG A 62 -0.60 -16.06 0.86
CA ARG A 62 0.85 -16.25 0.78
C ARG A 62 1.61 -15.39 1.77
N ALA A 63 1.17 -14.15 2.00
CA ALA A 63 1.79 -13.28 3.00
C ALA A 63 1.56 -13.75 4.45
N LEU A 64 0.38 -14.32 4.74
CA LEU A 64 0.04 -14.79 6.09
C LEU A 64 0.59 -16.19 6.40
N TYR A 65 0.68 -17.08 5.40
CA TYR A 65 0.95 -18.51 5.57
C TYR A 65 2.11 -19.06 4.72
N GLY A 66 2.69 -18.25 3.82
CA GLY A 66 3.89 -18.58 3.04
C GLY A 66 5.07 -17.69 3.42
N ASP A 67 6.21 -17.88 2.75
CA ASP A 67 7.34 -16.97 2.89
C ASP A 67 6.98 -15.64 2.21
N VAL A 68 6.92 -14.55 2.99
CA VAL A 68 6.71 -13.21 2.45
C VAL A 68 7.87 -12.92 1.48
N GLU A 69 7.56 -12.69 0.20
CA GLU A 69 8.53 -12.18 -0.77
C GLU A 69 8.73 -10.69 -0.48
N TYR A 70 9.97 -10.32 -0.17
CA TYR A 70 10.31 -8.93 0.11
C TYR A 70 11.07 -8.36 -1.09
N PRO A 71 10.89 -7.07 -1.40
CA PRO A 71 11.57 -6.44 -2.51
C PRO A 71 13.09 -6.39 -2.27
N GLU A 72 13.87 -6.69 -3.31
CA GLU A 72 15.34 -6.60 -3.28
C GLU A 72 15.85 -5.24 -3.76
N GLY A 73 17.08 -4.90 -3.40
CA GLY A 73 17.77 -3.70 -3.88
C GLY A 73 17.50 -2.42 -3.09
N TYR A 74 16.89 -2.54 -1.90
CA TYR A 74 16.66 -1.43 -0.98
C TYR A 74 17.29 -1.74 0.36
N GLU A 75 18.01 -0.76 0.94
CA GLU A 75 18.75 -0.94 2.20
C GLU A 75 18.07 -0.26 3.40
N ILE A 76 17.19 0.70 3.13
CA ILE A 76 16.57 1.54 4.15
C ILE A 76 15.13 1.07 4.37
N HIS A 77 14.93 0.39 5.49
CA HIS A 77 13.65 -0.16 5.89
C HIS A 77 13.07 0.59 7.08
N GLY A 78 11.75 0.57 7.18
CA GLY A 78 11.01 1.12 8.29
C GLY A 78 9.68 0.42 8.48
N ILE A 79 8.92 0.89 9.46
CA ILE A 79 7.56 0.42 9.73
C ILE A 79 6.63 1.59 9.91
N ASP A 80 5.33 1.32 9.84
CA ASP A 80 4.32 2.25 10.34
C ASP A 80 3.41 1.57 11.35
N ILE A 81 3.01 2.34 12.36
CA ILE A 81 2.34 1.81 13.56
C ILE A 81 1.22 2.75 14.02
N SER A 82 0.27 2.17 14.75
CA SER A 82 -0.83 2.87 15.42
C SER A 82 -1.17 2.16 16.74
N HIS A 83 -2.27 2.55 17.40
CA HIS A 83 -2.84 1.80 18.52
C HIS A 83 -3.07 0.30 18.21
N TYR A 84 -3.26 -0.10 16.94
CA TYR A 84 -3.47 -1.51 16.57
C TYR A 84 -2.27 -2.42 16.88
N GLN A 85 -1.05 -1.89 16.90
CA GLN A 85 0.15 -2.66 17.27
C GLN A 85 0.26 -2.86 18.79
N GLY A 86 -0.59 -2.21 19.58
CA GLY A 86 -0.66 -2.35 21.03
C GLY A 86 0.61 -1.86 21.73
N THR A 87 0.96 -2.53 22.84
CA THR A 87 2.20 -2.25 23.59
C THR A 87 3.38 -2.87 22.86
N ILE A 88 4.37 -2.03 22.54
CA ILE A 88 5.61 -2.42 21.86
C ILE A 88 6.73 -2.58 22.89
N ASP A 89 7.48 -3.69 22.78
CA ASP A 89 8.75 -3.85 23.50
C ASP A 89 9.87 -3.22 22.65
N TRP A 90 10.23 -2.00 23.02
CA TRP A 90 11.19 -1.17 22.28
C TRP A 90 12.63 -1.68 22.38
N GLU A 91 12.99 -2.35 23.48
CA GLU A 91 14.31 -2.98 23.65
C GLU A 91 14.52 -4.12 22.66
N GLN A 92 13.46 -4.90 22.40
CA GLN A 92 13.47 -5.89 21.33
C GLN A 92 13.45 -5.25 19.95
N LEU A 93 12.63 -4.21 19.76
CA LEU A 93 12.45 -3.58 18.45
C LEU A 93 13.70 -2.84 17.94
N LYS A 94 14.51 -2.23 18.82
CA LYS A 94 15.71 -1.44 18.44
C LYS A 94 16.73 -2.21 17.59
N ASN A 95 16.79 -3.53 17.79
CA ASN A 95 17.70 -4.44 17.08
C ASN A 95 16.98 -5.25 16.01
N ALA A 96 15.73 -4.90 15.69
CA ALA A 96 14.94 -5.63 14.72
C ALA A 96 15.47 -5.41 13.30
N MET A 97 15.44 -6.49 12.52
CA MET A 97 15.97 -6.51 11.16
C MET A 97 14.87 -6.93 10.18
N ILE A 98 14.76 -6.21 9.07
CA ILE A 98 13.96 -6.58 7.90
C ILE A 98 14.96 -6.99 6.82
N LYS A 99 14.95 -8.27 6.42
CA LYS A 99 15.89 -8.82 5.40
C LYS A 99 17.38 -8.56 5.69
N GLY A 100 17.78 -8.59 6.96
CA GLY A 100 19.17 -8.34 7.34
C GLY A 100 19.57 -6.86 7.32
N CYS A 101 18.62 -5.96 7.07
CA CYS A 101 18.76 -4.53 7.23
C CYS A 101 18.03 -4.07 8.51
N PRO A 102 18.63 -3.21 9.33
CA PRO A 102 17.97 -2.68 10.53
C PRO A 102 16.80 -1.76 10.19
N VAL A 103 15.81 -1.71 11.08
CA VAL A 103 14.74 -0.72 11.02
C VAL A 103 15.33 0.67 11.27
N ARG A 104 15.14 1.60 10.32
CA ARG A 104 15.70 2.96 10.37
C ARG A 104 14.69 4.04 10.71
N PHE A 105 13.44 3.84 10.31
CA PHE A 105 12.38 4.82 10.53
C PHE A 105 11.07 4.17 10.97
N ILE A 106 10.25 4.94 11.69
CA ILE A 106 8.93 4.54 12.17
C ILE A 106 7.96 5.70 11.91
N ILE A 107 6.91 5.47 11.11
CA ILE A 107 5.85 6.47 10.87
C ILE A 107 4.65 6.12 11.75
N ILE A 108 4.16 7.06 12.55
CA ILE A 108 3.24 6.77 13.66
C ILE A 108 1.91 7.46 13.43
N LYS A 109 0.79 6.78 13.63
CA LYS A 109 -0.53 7.42 13.58
C LYS A 109 -0.61 8.51 14.64
N GLY A 110 -0.82 9.74 14.21
CA GLY A 110 -1.05 10.87 15.10
C GLY A 110 -2.53 11.12 15.30
N THR A 111 -3.22 11.48 14.21
CA THR A 111 -4.62 11.94 14.29
C THR A 111 -5.48 11.36 13.18
N GLU A 112 -6.79 11.41 13.37
CA GLU A 112 -7.79 11.03 12.38
C GLU A 112 -8.96 12.02 12.40
N GLY A 113 -9.29 12.54 11.21
CA GLY A 113 -10.32 13.57 11.10
C GLY A 113 -10.04 14.77 12.00
N SER A 114 -11.08 15.49 12.41
CA SER A 114 -10.94 16.71 13.22
C SER A 114 -11.06 16.50 14.73
N SER A 115 -10.96 15.27 15.23
CA SER A 115 -11.25 15.00 16.66
C SER A 115 -10.54 13.82 17.32
N ARG A 116 -9.93 12.91 16.56
CA ARG A 116 -9.34 11.69 17.14
C ARG A 116 -7.82 11.78 17.17
N LEU A 117 -7.25 11.72 18.37
CA LEU A 117 -5.83 11.44 18.59
C LEU A 117 -5.68 9.92 18.74
N ASP A 118 -4.65 9.32 18.16
CA ASP A 118 -4.36 7.90 18.38
C ASP A 118 -3.91 7.68 19.83
N ASP A 119 -4.52 6.69 20.49
CA ASP A 119 -4.35 6.46 21.93
C ASP A 119 -2.89 6.17 22.31
N ASN A 120 -2.12 5.56 21.40
CA ASN A 120 -0.72 5.21 21.65
C ASN A 120 0.27 6.22 21.04
N PHE A 121 -0.21 7.29 20.38
CA PHE A 121 0.66 8.22 19.66
C PHE A 121 1.79 8.77 20.54
N ARG A 122 1.46 9.32 21.72
CA ARG A 122 2.45 10.00 22.57
C ARG A 122 3.58 9.07 23.01
N GLU A 123 3.22 7.88 23.48
CA GLU A 123 4.18 6.86 23.91
C GLU A 123 5.02 6.42 22.71
N ASN A 124 4.38 6.00 21.62
CA ASN A 124 5.08 5.51 20.44
C ASN A 124 6.02 6.56 19.84
N PHE A 125 5.58 7.81 19.79
CA PHE A 125 6.35 8.90 19.19
C PHE A 125 7.57 9.28 20.03
N ASN A 126 7.45 9.28 21.36
CA ASN A 126 8.59 9.54 22.24
C ASN A 126 9.58 8.38 22.20
N GLN A 127 9.10 7.14 22.37
CA GLN A 127 9.96 5.96 22.39
C GLN A 127 10.68 5.75 21.06
N ALA A 128 10.04 6.01 19.92
CA ALA A 128 10.73 5.94 18.64
C ALA A 128 11.99 6.82 18.59
N ARG A 129 11.94 8.02 19.18
CA ARG A 129 13.11 8.90 19.27
C ARG A 129 14.13 8.40 20.28
N ASP A 130 13.69 7.99 21.47
CA ASP A 130 14.57 7.57 22.56
C ASP A 130 15.37 6.31 22.20
N TYR A 131 14.81 5.45 21.35
CA TYR A 131 15.48 4.26 20.80
C TYR A 131 16.21 4.51 19.47
N GLY A 132 16.33 5.78 19.04
CA GLY A 132 17.19 6.19 17.94
C GLY A 132 16.61 6.02 16.52
N PHE A 133 15.29 5.82 16.39
CA PHE A 133 14.63 5.76 15.09
C PHE A 133 14.35 7.16 14.55
N ILE A 134 14.44 7.32 13.23
CA ILE A 134 13.85 8.49 12.56
C ILE A 134 12.34 8.32 12.63
N ARG A 135 11.64 9.24 13.29
CA ARG A 135 10.20 9.14 13.47
C ARG A 135 9.44 10.08 12.54
N GLY A 136 8.29 9.62 12.07
CA GLY A 136 7.32 10.42 11.34
C GLY A 136 5.95 10.29 11.98
N VAL A 137 5.02 11.13 11.54
CA VAL A 137 3.64 11.11 12.01
C VAL A 137 2.69 11.25 10.84
N TYR A 138 1.61 10.48 10.85
CA TYR A 138 0.57 10.58 9.84
C TYR A 138 -0.79 11.02 10.40
N HIS A 139 -1.53 11.75 9.57
CA HIS A 139 -2.92 12.11 9.75
C HIS A 139 -3.79 11.27 8.82
N PHE A 140 -4.72 10.50 9.38
CA PHE A 140 -5.68 9.73 8.61
C PHE A 140 -6.86 10.61 8.18
N TRP A 141 -7.01 10.79 6.87
CA TRP A 141 -8.06 11.62 6.29
C TRP A 141 -9.47 11.08 6.57
N SER A 142 -10.38 11.98 6.94
CA SER A 142 -11.80 11.69 7.12
C SER A 142 -12.67 12.51 6.18
N ASN A 143 -13.60 11.82 5.50
CA ASN A 143 -14.63 12.47 4.67
C ASN A 143 -15.77 13.11 5.48
N LYS A 144 -15.71 13.06 6.82
CA LYS A 144 -16.76 13.57 7.72
C LYS A 144 -16.47 14.97 8.27
N SER A 145 -15.29 15.52 7.97
CA SER A 145 -14.80 16.81 8.51
C SER A 145 -14.17 17.64 7.39
N SER A 146 -14.14 18.96 7.56
CA SER A 146 -13.49 19.82 6.56
C SER A 146 -11.97 19.60 6.55
N ALA A 147 -11.32 19.89 5.41
CA ALA A 147 -9.87 19.83 5.29
C ALA A 147 -9.15 20.75 6.29
N ARG A 148 -9.73 21.95 6.51
CA ARG A 148 -9.19 22.97 7.40
C ARG A 148 -9.25 22.53 8.86
N ASP A 149 -10.38 21.98 9.31
CA ASP A 149 -10.51 21.50 10.69
C ASP A 149 -9.58 20.32 10.96
N GLN A 150 -9.40 19.45 9.97
CA GLN A 150 -8.44 18.35 10.03
C GLN A 150 -6.99 18.84 10.15
N ALA A 151 -6.60 19.83 9.34
CA ALA A 151 -5.27 20.41 9.38
C ALA A 151 -5.00 21.10 10.72
N TYR A 152 -5.92 21.94 11.21
CA TYR A 152 -5.72 22.60 12.50
C TYR A 152 -5.74 21.63 13.67
N PHE A 153 -6.59 20.61 13.64
CA PHE A 153 -6.57 19.57 14.67
C PHE A 153 -5.23 18.81 14.68
N PHE A 154 -4.69 18.47 13.50
CA PHE A 154 -3.35 17.89 13.39
C PHE A 154 -2.29 18.82 14.00
N LEU A 155 -2.27 20.10 13.62
CA LEU A 155 -1.31 21.07 14.14
C LEU A 155 -1.47 21.37 15.64
N GLU A 156 -2.67 21.22 16.20
CA GLU A 156 -2.93 21.39 17.63
C GLU A 156 -2.37 20.20 18.44
N LYS A 157 -2.51 18.97 17.92
CA LYS A 157 -2.11 17.76 18.65
C LYS A 157 -0.66 17.36 18.42
N ILE A 158 -0.12 17.68 17.24
CA ILE A 158 1.16 17.18 16.77
C ILE A 158 2.18 18.31 16.76
N HIS A 159 3.32 18.05 17.39
CA HIS A 159 4.45 18.97 17.48
C HIS A 159 5.69 18.24 17.02
N LEU A 160 6.15 18.55 15.81
CA LEU A 160 7.39 18.01 15.26
C LEU A 160 8.57 18.91 15.61
N THR A 161 9.74 18.29 15.71
CA THR A 161 11.04 18.92 15.97
C THR A 161 12.06 18.51 14.92
N ASP A 162 13.18 19.23 14.85
CA ASP A 162 14.26 18.92 13.90
C ASP A 162 14.68 17.44 13.98
N GLY A 163 14.88 16.83 12.82
CA GLY A 163 15.16 15.40 12.68
C GLY A 163 13.92 14.50 12.56
N ASP A 164 12.71 15.02 12.77
CA ASP A 164 11.47 14.29 12.46
C ASP A 164 11.18 14.32 10.94
N LEU A 165 10.52 13.30 10.41
CA LEU A 165 10.05 13.31 9.01
C LEU A 165 9.00 14.41 8.80
N PRO A 166 8.86 14.93 7.56
CA PRO A 166 7.75 15.81 7.22
C PRO A 166 6.41 15.14 7.55
N PRO A 167 5.38 15.93 7.94
CA PRO A 167 4.04 15.41 8.20
C PRO A 167 3.53 14.53 7.07
N VAL A 168 2.88 13.42 7.40
CA VAL A 168 2.26 12.54 6.40
C VAL A 168 0.75 12.79 6.38
N LEU A 169 0.19 12.94 5.19
CA LEU A 169 -1.24 12.91 4.94
C LEU A 169 -1.63 11.55 4.35
N ASP A 170 -2.36 10.76 5.11
CA ASP A 170 -2.90 9.48 4.69
C ASP A 170 -4.30 9.67 4.09
N ILE A 171 -4.43 9.43 2.77
CA ILE A 171 -5.68 9.52 2.02
C ILE A 171 -5.91 8.26 1.19
N GLU A 172 -6.99 7.57 1.50
CA GLU A 172 -7.37 6.33 0.79
C GLU A 172 -8.75 6.40 0.12
N HIS A 173 -9.57 7.40 0.47
CA HIS A 173 -10.98 7.46 0.05
C HIS A 173 -11.43 8.87 -0.31
N LYS A 174 -12.02 9.01 -1.51
CA LYS A 174 -12.73 10.21 -1.95
C LYS A 174 -14.19 10.17 -1.48
N PRO A 175 -14.79 11.28 -1.00
CA PRO A 175 -16.23 11.31 -0.73
C PRO A 175 -17.03 11.06 -2.01
N ALA A 176 -18.10 10.28 -1.94
CA ALA A 176 -18.87 9.87 -3.13
C ALA A 176 -19.62 11.03 -3.79
N ASP A 177 -20.09 11.96 -2.97
CA ASP A 177 -20.91 13.13 -3.30
C ASP A 177 -20.11 14.37 -3.76
N LYS A 178 -18.78 14.27 -3.79
CA LYS A 178 -17.88 15.37 -4.17
C LYS A 178 -17.24 15.14 -5.53
N SER A 179 -17.07 16.19 -6.34
CA SER A 179 -16.30 16.12 -7.59
C SER A 179 -14.82 15.80 -7.30
N VAL A 180 -14.06 15.39 -8.32
CA VAL A 180 -12.62 15.13 -8.14
C VAL A 180 -11.90 16.45 -7.89
N GLU A 181 -12.29 17.50 -8.59
CA GLU A 181 -11.70 18.83 -8.51
C GLU A 181 -11.91 19.45 -7.13
N ASP A 182 -13.13 19.36 -6.58
CA ASP A 182 -13.42 19.88 -5.25
C ASP A 182 -12.66 19.11 -4.16
N PHE A 183 -12.56 17.78 -4.31
CA PHE A 183 -11.77 16.95 -3.42
C PHE A 183 -10.28 17.31 -3.48
N GLN A 184 -9.72 17.51 -4.67
CA GLN A 184 -8.33 17.95 -4.82
C GLN A 184 -8.08 19.29 -4.15
N ARG A 185 -9.00 20.26 -4.25
CA ARG A 185 -8.89 21.55 -3.54
C ARG A 185 -8.90 21.37 -2.01
N ASP A 186 -9.72 20.46 -1.49
CA ASP A 186 -9.73 20.14 -0.07
C ASP A 186 -8.40 19.53 0.38
N VAL A 187 -7.88 18.55 -0.35
CA VAL A 187 -6.58 17.93 -0.06
C VAL A 187 -5.47 18.98 -0.07
N LEU A 188 -5.41 19.84 -1.10
CA LEU A 188 -4.44 20.93 -1.18
C LEU A 188 -4.58 21.93 -0.04
N THR A 189 -5.81 22.19 0.43
CA THR A 189 -6.03 23.06 1.59
C THR A 189 -5.35 22.49 2.83
N TRP A 190 -5.47 21.19 3.09
CA TRP A 190 -4.78 20.56 4.21
C TRP A 190 -3.26 20.63 4.02
N LEU A 191 -2.77 20.27 2.83
CA LEU A 191 -1.35 20.23 2.52
C LEU A 191 -0.68 21.59 2.73
N HIS A 192 -1.26 22.67 2.20
CA HIS A 192 -0.68 24.00 2.34
C HIS A 192 -0.69 24.49 3.80
N ILE A 193 -1.77 24.26 4.56
CA ILE A 193 -1.82 24.68 5.98
C ILE A 193 -0.71 24.00 6.79
N VAL A 194 -0.47 22.72 6.55
CA VAL A 194 0.55 21.95 7.28
C VAL A 194 1.95 22.28 6.78
N GLU A 195 2.13 22.46 5.48
CA GLU A 195 3.38 22.92 4.87
C GLU A 195 3.80 24.29 5.43
N ASP A 196 2.87 25.24 5.52
CA ASP A 196 3.15 26.59 6.04
C ASP A 196 3.66 26.56 7.48
N LYS A 197 3.18 25.62 8.30
CA LYS A 197 3.58 25.47 9.69
C LYS A 197 4.98 24.87 9.86
N TYR A 198 5.33 23.88 9.03
CA TYR A 198 6.56 23.11 9.18
C TYR A 198 7.65 23.49 8.17
N HIS A 199 7.34 24.36 7.21
CA HIS A 199 8.23 24.77 6.12
C HIS A 199 8.82 23.57 5.34
N ALA A 200 8.05 22.49 5.25
CA ALA A 200 8.41 21.24 4.60
C ALA A 200 7.18 20.67 3.90
N LYS A 201 7.35 20.19 2.67
CA LYS A 201 6.30 19.52 1.90
C LYS A 201 5.82 18.27 2.63
N PRO A 202 4.53 18.17 3.04
CA PRO A 202 4.00 16.95 3.61
C PRO A 202 4.14 15.76 2.65
N ILE A 203 4.36 14.57 3.20
CA ILE A 203 4.37 13.31 2.46
C ILE A 203 2.92 12.87 2.24
N ILE A 204 2.55 12.46 1.02
CA ILE A 204 1.22 11.92 0.73
C ILE A 204 1.30 10.40 0.74
N TYR A 205 0.57 9.78 1.67
CA TYR A 205 0.32 8.34 1.66
C TYR A 205 -0.97 8.01 0.91
N THR A 206 -0.89 7.06 -0.01
CA THR A 206 -2.04 6.48 -0.71
C THR A 206 -1.67 5.22 -1.49
N TYR A 207 -2.64 4.43 -1.92
CA TYR A 207 -2.39 3.35 -2.88
C TYR A 207 -2.32 3.89 -4.32
N TYR A 208 -1.46 3.31 -5.18
CA TYR A 208 -1.11 3.93 -6.47
C TYR A 208 -2.31 4.20 -7.39
N LYS A 209 -3.31 3.30 -7.42
CA LYS A 209 -4.52 3.49 -8.24
C LYS A 209 -5.35 4.68 -7.76
N PHE A 210 -5.33 5.01 -6.46
CA PHE A 210 -5.99 6.19 -5.92
C PHE A 210 -5.30 7.46 -6.41
N LYS A 211 -3.96 7.50 -6.31
CA LYS A 211 -3.15 8.60 -6.84
C LYS A 211 -3.50 8.88 -8.30
N GLU A 212 -3.39 7.85 -9.15
CA GLU A 212 -3.61 8.00 -10.60
C GLU A 212 -5.03 8.44 -10.95
N LYS A 213 -6.02 8.09 -10.13
CA LYS A 213 -7.42 8.39 -10.39
C LYS A 213 -7.87 9.74 -9.84
N TYR A 214 -7.37 10.14 -8.67
CA TYR A 214 -7.92 11.26 -7.89
C TYR A 214 -6.90 12.35 -7.56
N LEU A 215 -5.60 12.07 -7.60
CA LEU A 215 -4.51 13.00 -7.30
C LEU A 215 -3.57 13.15 -8.51
N SER A 216 -4.12 13.15 -9.72
CA SER A 216 -3.37 13.19 -10.97
C SER A 216 -3.05 14.60 -11.46
N ALA A 217 -3.54 15.64 -10.79
CA ALA A 217 -3.24 17.03 -11.16
C ALA A 217 -1.74 17.33 -10.91
N PRO A 218 -1.05 18.08 -11.80
CA PRO A 218 0.39 18.31 -11.70
C PRO A 218 0.89 18.88 -10.37
N VAL A 219 0.06 19.69 -9.69
CA VAL A 219 0.36 20.26 -8.37
C VAL A 219 0.68 19.20 -7.31
N PHE A 220 0.15 17.98 -7.45
CA PHE A 220 0.44 16.91 -6.51
C PHE A 220 1.80 16.24 -6.75
N ASP A 221 2.44 16.45 -7.92
CA ASP A 221 3.74 15.84 -8.22
C ASP A 221 4.90 16.56 -7.51
N ASP A 222 4.64 17.72 -6.90
CA ASP A 222 5.60 18.47 -6.06
C ASP A 222 5.76 17.87 -4.65
N TYR A 223 4.87 16.97 -4.24
CA TYR A 223 4.89 16.35 -2.91
C TYR A 223 5.59 14.98 -2.93
N PRO A 224 6.35 14.63 -1.87
CA PRO A 224 6.89 13.29 -1.73
C PRO A 224 5.77 12.27 -1.50
N TYR A 225 5.87 11.11 -2.16
CA TYR A 225 4.85 10.05 -2.05
C TYR A 225 5.33 8.86 -1.21
N TRP A 226 4.42 8.37 -0.38
CA TRP A 226 4.44 7.07 0.25
C TRP A 226 3.37 6.19 -0.40
N ILE A 227 3.76 5.21 -1.20
CA ILE A 227 2.83 4.41 -1.99
C ILE A 227 2.57 3.07 -1.32
N ALA A 228 1.30 2.76 -1.05
CA ALA A 228 0.88 1.41 -0.71
C ALA A 228 0.75 0.55 -1.97
N HIS A 229 1.52 -0.53 -2.03
CA HIS A 229 1.41 -1.52 -3.08
C HIS A 229 1.93 -2.88 -2.59
N TYR A 230 1.02 -3.69 -2.07
CA TYR A 230 1.39 -4.90 -1.35
C TYR A 230 1.68 -6.09 -2.25
N TYR A 231 2.57 -6.95 -1.77
CA TYR A 231 2.83 -8.30 -2.32
C TYR A 231 3.26 -8.30 -3.79
N VAL A 232 4.10 -7.33 -4.14
CA VAL A 232 4.74 -7.23 -5.46
C VAL A 232 6.24 -7.02 -5.30
N ASP A 233 7.03 -7.56 -6.21
CA ASP A 233 8.50 -7.38 -6.16
C ASP A 233 8.94 -5.97 -6.54
N LYS A 234 8.10 -5.27 -7.32
CA LYS A 234 8.39 -3.92 -7.82
C LYS A 234 7.13 -3.07 -7.84
N VAL A 235 7.29 -1.83 -7.40
CA VAL A 235 6.26 -0.80 -7.51
C VAL A 235 5.88 -0.58 -8.98
N GLN A 236 4.61 -0.79 -9.33
CA GLN A 236 4.10 -0.53 -10.68
C GLN A 236 3.88 0.97 -10.96
N TYR A 237 3.68 1.77 -9.92
CA TYR A 237 3.50 3.21 -10.02
C TYR A 237 4.68 3.86 -10.77
N LYS A 238 4.37 4.66 -11.79
CA LYS A 238 5.38 5.26 -12.68
C LYS A 238 5.87 6.63 -12.23
N GLY A 239 5.17 7.27 -11.29
CA GLY A 239 5.59 8.55 -10.75
C GLY A 239 6.72 8.41 -9.72
N LYS A 240 7.26 9.55 -9.29
CA LYS A 240 8.26 9.59 -8.21
C LYS A 240 7.60 9.18 -6.90
N TRP A 241 8.32 8.37 -6.12
CA TRP A 241 7.94 7.96 -4.78
C TRP A 241 9.18 7.90 -3.89
N LYS A 242 8.99 8.18 -2.60
CA LYS A 242 10.04 8.15 -1.57
C LYS A 242 9.87 7.00 -0.61
N PHE A 243 8.64 6.61 -0.32
CA PHE A 243 8.35 5.46 0.54
C PHE A 243 7.44 4.47 -0.17
N TRP A 244 7.60 3.19 0.16
CA TRP A 244 6.76 2.12 -0.33
C TRP A 244 6.38 1.18 0.80
N GLN A 245 5.08 1.11 1.09
CA GLN A 245 4.52 0.10 1.96
C GLN A 245 4.25 -1.16 1.14
N HIS A 246 5.02 -2.21 1.42
CA HIS A 246 5.07 -3.39 0.55
C HIS A 246 4.41 -4.62 1.17
N THR A 247 4.10 -4.60 2.46
CA THR A 247 3.33 -5.65 3.14
C THR A 247 2.71 -5.10 4.42
N ASP A 248 1.50 -5.58 4.74
CA ASP A 248 0.78 -5.39 6.00
C ASP A 248 0.90 -6.60 6.95
N ALA A 249 1.69 -7.60 6.54
CA ALA A 249 1.83 -8.88 7.22
C ALA A 249 3.25 -9.08 7.79
N GLY A 250 3.98 -7.99 8.02
CA GLY A 250 5.29 -8.01 8.63
C GLY A 250 5.23 -8.49 10.09
N LYS A 251 6.33 -9.08 10.57
CA LYS A 251 6.51 -9.46 11.98
C LYS A 251 7.89 -9.04 12.43
N LEU A 252 7.96 -8.36 13.57
CA LEU A 252 9.22 -7.94 14.19
C LEU A 252 9.23 -8.33 15.67
N PRO A 253 10.40 -8.62 16.23
CA PRO A 253 10.55 -8.78 17.66
C PRO A 253 10.03 -7.53 18.39
N GLY A 254 9.36 -7.74 19.52
CA GLY A 254 8.73 -6.69 20.32
C GLY A 254 7.33 -6.25 19.88
N ILE A 255 6.84 -6.67 18.71
CA ILE A 255 5.46 -6.44 18.27
C ILE A 255 4.73 -7.79 18.19
N LYS A 256 3.65 -7.95 18.97
CA LYS A 256 2.92 -9.24 19.08
C LYS A 256 2.13 -9.61 17.81
N GLY A 257 1.71 -8.60 17.06
CA GLY A 257 0.84 -8.75 15.89
C GLY A 257 1.58 -8.53 14.57
N TYR A 258 0.77 -8.32 13.53
CA TYR A 258 1.28 -7.86 12.25
C TYR A 258 1.62 -6.37 12.29
N VAL A 259 2.62 -6.00 11.50
CA VAL A 259 3.07 -4.62 11.34
C VAL A 259 3.39 -4.36 9.88
N ASP A 260 3.11 -3.15 9.45
CA ASP A 260 3.28 -2.72 8.07
C ASP A 260 4.76 -2.40 7.83
N PHE A 261 5.33 -2.96 6.76
CA PHE A 261 6.73 -2.73 6.40
C PHE A 261 6.86 -1.78 5.23
N ASN A 262 7.85 -0.91 5.39
CA ASN A 262 8.14 0.16 4.47
C ASN A 262 9.58 0.12 4.00
N ILE A 263 9.75 0.58 2.77
CA ILE A 263 11.04 0.85 2.14
C ILE A 263 11.15 2.35 1.90
N TYR A 264 12.34 2.91 2.09
CA TYR A 264 12.71 4.23 1.59
C TYR A 264 13.53 4.12 0.30
N ASN A 265 13.15 4.90 -0.71
CA ASN A 265 13.80 4.97 -2.02
C ASN A 265 14.89 6.04 -2.03
N GLY A 266 16.04 5.69 -1.47
CA GLY A 266 17.21 6.55 -1.39
C GLY A 266 18.22 6.04 -0.38
N SER A 267 19.32 6.78 -0.22
CA SER A 267 20.31 6.48 0.81
C SER A 267 19.85 6.95 2.19
N TYR A 268 20.51 6.47 3.24
CA TYR A 268 20.26 6.99 4.59
C TYR A 268 20.51 8.50 4.71
N TYR A 269 21.47 9.04 3.96
CA TYR A 269 21.74 10.46 3.91
C TYR A 269 20.58 11.26 3.27
N ASP A 270 20.00 10.74 2.19
CA ASP A 270 18.80 11.33 1.55
C ASP A 270 17.60 11.30 2.51
N LEU A 271 17.43 10.22 3.28
CA LEU A 271 16.39 10.14 4.33
C LEU A 271 16.60 11.20 5.41
N ARG A 272 17.83 11.41 5.88
CA ARG A 272 18.15 12.44 6.88
C ARG A 272 17.91 13.85 6.34
N LYS A 273 18.21 14.10 5.06
CA LYS A 273 17.91 15.36 4.37
C LYS A 273 16.43 15.62 4.12
N LEU A 274 15.60 14.58 4.15
CA LEU A 274 14.16 14.74 4.05
C LEU A 274 13.56 15.25 5.36
N CYS A 275 14.21 15.01 6.50
CA CYS A 275 13.71 15.39 7.82
C CYS A 275 13.63 16.92 7.96
N ILE A 276 12.67 17.39 8.75
CA ILE A 276 12.54 18.82 9.03
C ILE A 276 13.78 19.32 9.79
N GLY A 277 14.15 20.58 9.57
CA GLY A 277 15.33 21.17 10.19
C GLY A 277 16.68 20.79 9.57
N SER A 278 16.73 19.90 8.57
CA SER A 278 17.99 19.40 7.98
C SER A 278 18.74 20.40 7.07
N LYS A 279 18.52 21.72 7.21
CA LYS A 279 19.15 22.72 6.34
C LYS A 279 20.64 22.85 6.70
N GLY A 280 21.49 22.21 5.89
CA GLY A 280 22.84 22.70 5.61
C GLY A 280 23.95 22.32 6.58
N GLU A 281 23.77 21.37 7.50
CA GLU A 281 24.95 20.79 8.16
C GLU A 281 25.71 19.92 7.16
N SER A 282 26.77 20.47 6.56
CA SER A 282 27.87 19.65 6.08
C SER A 282 28.35 18.83 7.28
N LEU A 283 28.37 17.51 7.14
CA LEU A 283 28.98 16.60 8.13
C LEU A 283 30.52 16.69 8.14
N PHE A 284 31.06 17.66 7.41
CA PHE A 284 32.40 18.17 7.55
C PHE A 284 32.20 19.59 8.08
N GLY A 285 32.56 19.83 9.34
CA GLY A 285 32.60 21.19 9.85
C GLY A 285 33.44 22.02 8.90
N ASP A 286 32.94 23.21 8.56
CA ASP A 286 33.81 24.28 8.10
C ASP A 286 34.69 24.66 9.29
N ASP A 287 35.65 23.81 9.61
CA ASP A 287 36.79 24.19 10.43
C ASP A 287 37.60 25.14 9.55
N GLU A 288 37.66 26.40 9.96
CA GLU A 288 38.67 27.38 9.58
C GLU A 288 40.05 26.70 9.51
N TYR A 289 40.46 26.34 8.30
CA TYR A 289 41.83 25.90 7.96
C TYR A 289 42.34 26.75 6.79
N GLU A 290 42.17 28.07 6.87
CA GLU A 290 42.88 29.03 6.02
C GLU A 290 43.17 30.29 6.85
N GLU A 291 44.17 30.23 7.73
CA GLU A 291 44.98 31.38 8.19
C GLU A 291 46.06 30.91 9.21
N GLU A 292 46.99 30.04 8.83
CA GLU A 292 48.24 29.86 9.63
C GLU A 292 49.43 29.30 8.82
N TYR A 293 49.47 29.49 7.49
CA TYR A 293 50.58 29.02 6.64
C TYR A 293 51.21 30.12 5.76
N GLU A 294 51.12 31.40 6.15
CA GLU A 294 51.88 32.48 5.49
C GLU A 294 52.89 33.21 6.40
N GLU A 295 53.00 32.92 7.71
CA GLU A 295 53.98 33.60 8.58
C GLU A 295 55.32 32.85 8.81
N GLU A 296 55.53 31.66 8.24
CA GLU A 296 56.76 30.88 8.50
C GLU A 296 57.80 30.89 7.35
N TYR A 297 57.73 31.87 6.43
CA TYR A 297 58.74 32.06 5.37
C TYR A 297 59.21 33.51 5.18
N GLU A 298 59.24 34.33 6.25
CA GLU A 298 59.94 35.63 6.25
C GLU A 298 61.12 35.74 7.24
N GLU A 299 61.53 34.66 7.91
CA GLU A 299 62.79 34.64 8.68
C GLU A 299 63.70 33.47 8.29
N GLU A 300 64.37 33.58 7.13
CA GLU A 300 65.74 33.07 6.89
C GLU A 300 66.44 33.86 5.78
#